data_AF-A0A7S4DQW7-F1
#
_entry.id   AF-A0A7S4DQW7-F1
#
_cell.length_a   1.000
_cell.length_b   1.000
_cell.length_c   1.000
_cell.angle_alpha   90.00
_cell.angle_beta   90.00
_cell.angle_gamma   90.00
#
_symmetry.space_group_name_H-M   'P 1'
#
loop_
_entity.id
_entity.type
_entity.pdbx_description
1 polymer ?
#
loop_
_entity_poly.entity_id
_entity_poly.type
_entity_poly.pdbx_seq_one_letter_code
_entity_poly.pdbx_strand_id
1 'polypeptide(L)'
;GYAPGYVQLIRSPREMQITPMQIDTWHRDKMNISYPTSFVAGPLPRNSLAPEGADYSGLLECPVTTRLRKEIEGGYSVLMRGTCQNLIHTAQECFAAGPQQIDLSSEGANHTFKTQQIDSPSLPQGCLASTDPHNSSNILLTFNRHSSSDAGSQCGSKSANFRGVSSDLVSMSVGVDAKNGVDITITGPADVWFGVGFNATMMKDLPWTIIVDGYGNVTERHLADHHPGTLLKPSFHTKSVSVQGGLRTVVLSRPNASDPSQPGYALFQQGGLIPYINAIGGSKVFAYHTAHGSNMLPLFPTDDGSEACICAEKPAPFGSAKGQLVYQNTKRPQDKGQGSVGFPNKCQPKPRSDLLSMRNPTCDIRYYQGGQTSCHHMWSLLDADQEIPWADQPITYHIKFRFWVQPYKENYHTNVLRTTWGIASPVEYDVPKCSESVDGCAQAKDGTWVHTITGTFAGQGSLTAAHFHCHAPTVHTLQWTANQH
;
A
#
# COMPACT_ATOMS: atom_id res chain seq x y z
N GLY A 1 4.63 19.27 -28.33
CA GLY A 1 3.90 18.67 -29.47
C GLY A 1 4.88 17.95 -30.39
N TYR A 2 4.40 17.19 -31.37
CA TYR A 2 5.27 16.56 -32.38
C TYR A 2 5.82 17.60 -33.37
N ALA A 3 6.99 17.34 -33.94
CA ALA A 3 7.54 18.16 -35.03
C ALA A 3 6.62 18.12 -36.28
N PRO A 4 6.63 19.15 -37.15
CA PRO A 4 5.83 19.17 -38.36
C PRO A 4 5.98 17.89 -39.20
N GLY A 5 4.86 17.34 -39.66
CA GLY A 5 4.82 16.08 -40.41
C GLY A 5 4.77 14.81 -39.56
N TYR A 6 4.98 14.87 -38.24
CA TYR A 6 4.83 13.72 -37.35
C TYR A 6 3.55 13.78 -36.53
N VAL A 7 2.83 12.67 -36.43
CA VAL A 7 1.50 12.61 -35.76
C VAL A 7 1.31 11.33 -34.96
N GLN A 8 0.47 11.39 -33.92
CA GLN A 8 -0.12 10.20 -33.31
C GLN A 8 -1.55 10.05 -33.84
N LEU A 9 -1.80 9.02 -34.65
CA LEU A 9 -3.12 8.82 -35.26
C LEU A 9 -4.15 8.39 -34.22
N ILE A 10 -5.27 9.11 -34.17
CA ILE A 10 -6.47 8.71 -33.44
C ILE A 10 -7.50 8.25 -34.47
N ARG A 11 -7.78 6.95 -34.53
CA ARG A 11 -8.68 6.36 -35.53
C ARG A 11 -10.12 6.40 -35.05
N SER A 12 -10.92 7.29 -35.64
CA SER A 12 -12.37 7.39 -35.43
C SER A 12 -12.81 7.31 -33.95
N PRO A 13 -12.31 8.22 -33.08
CA PRO A 13 -12.67 8.17 -31.67
C PRO A 13 -14.17 8.41 -31.50
N ARG A 14 -14.82 7.59 -30.67
CA ARG A 14 -16.25 7.76 -30.32
C ARG A 14 -16.45 8.39 -28.95
N GLU A 15 -15.42 8.36 -28.12
CA GLU A 15 -15.47 8.80 -26.73
C GLU A 15 -14.12 9.37 -26.33
N MET A 16 -14.15 10.33 -25.39
CA MET A 16 -12.97 10.83 -24.70
C MET A 16 -13.27 10.83 -23.19
N GLN A 17 -12.36 10.24 -22.43
CA GLN A 17 -12.38 10.28 -20.97
C GLN A 17 -11.14 11.00 -20.45
N ILE A 18 -11.30 11.82 -19.42
CA ILE A 18 -10.20 12.46 -18.70
C ILE A 18 -10.46 12.39 -17.20
N THR A 19 -9.40 12.07 -16.46
CA THR A 19 -9.40 12.10 -14.99
C THR A 19 -8.26 13.01 -14.54
N PRO A 20 -8.48 14.32 -14.40
CA PRO A 20 -7.44 15.24 -13.97
C PRO A 20 -7.13 15.00 -12.48
N MET A 21 -5.84 15.00 -12.13
CA MET A 21 -5.42 15.21 -10.76
C MET A 21 -5.72 16.66 -10.38
N GLN A 22 -6.36 16.87 -9.24
CA GLN A 22 -6.76 18.19 -8.76
C GLN A 22 -6.18 18.40 -7.37
N ILE A 23 -5.47 19.51 -7.20
CA ILE A 23 -4.91 19.94 -5.92
C ILE A 23 -5.49 21.31 -5.64
N ASP A 24 -6.18 21.46 -4.50
CA ASP A 24 -6.70 22.76 -4.08
C ASP A 24 -5.58 23.60 -3.47
N THR A 25 -5.09 24.56 -4.25
CA THR A 25 -4.04 25.50 -3.84
C THR A 25 -4.59 26.90 -3.56
N TRP A 26 -5.91 27.08 -3.63
CA TRP A 26 -6.55 28.41 -3.63
C TRP A 26 -6.69 28.98 -2.21
N HIS A 27 -6.03 30.10 -1.94
CA HIS A 27 -6.17 30.82 -0.68
C HIS A 27 -7.41 31.72 -0.70
N ARG A 28 -8.52 31.21 -0.17
CA ARG A 28 -9.85 31.86 -0.22
C ARG A 28 -9.93 33.23 0.44
N ASP A 29 -9.13 33.48 1.49
CA ASP A 29 -9.14 34.77 2.20
C ASP A 29 -8.27 35.86 1.56
N LYS A 30 -7.39 35.49 0.62
CA LYS A 30 -6.37 36.40 0.05
C LYS A 30 -6.49 36.57 -1.46
N MET A 31 -7.07 35.58 -2.14
CA MET A 31 -7.24 35.59 -3.57
C MET A 31 -8.71 35.80 -3.95
N ASN A 32 -8.96 36.47 -5.07
CA ASN A 32 -10.33 36.75 -5.54
C ASN A 32 -10.56 36.15 -6.93
N ILE A 33 -11.65 35.39 -7.10
CA ILE A 33 -11.99 34.75 -8.37
C ILE A 33 -12.56 35.74 -9.40
N SER A 34 -13.13 36.86 -8.94
CA SER A 34 -13.82 37.85 -9.78
C SER A 34 -12.90 38.92 -10.35
N TYR A 35 -11.68 39.09 -9.82
CA TYR A 35 -10.68 40.00 -10.36
C TYR A 35 -9.26 39.48 -10.12
N PRO A 36 -8.27 39.83 -10.97
CA PRO A 36 -6.92 39.29 -10.85
C PRO A 36 -6.28 39.69 -9.53
N THR A 37 -5.94 38.72 -8.70
CA THR A 37 -5.05 38.88 -7.53
C THR A 37 -3.76 38.13 -7.78
N SER A 38 -2.64 38.63 -7.25
CA SER A 38 -1.40 37.85 -7.20
C SER A 38 -1.62 36.54 -6.45
N PHE A 39 -0.86 35.52 -6.82
CA PHE A 39 -0.92 34.24 -6.12
C PHE A 39 -0.44 34.41 -4.66
N VAL A 40 -1.15 33.77 -3.74
CA VAL A 40 -0.79 33.67 -2.33
C VAL A 40 -0.98 32.22 -1.91
N ALA A 41 0.09 31.56 -1.48
CA ALA A 41 0.01 30.19 -1.00
C ALA A 41 -0.87 30.10 0.25
N GLY A 42 -1.79 29.14 0.29
CA GLY A 42 -2.45 28.72 1.53
C GLY A 42 -1.47 28.04 2.50
N PRO A 43 -1.97 27.42 3.58
CA PRO A 43 -1.13 26.63 4.47
C PRO A 43 -0.32 25.58 3.71
N LEU A 44 0.94 25.42 4.10
CA LEU A 44 1.87 24.44 3.55
C LEU A 44 2.30 23.47 4.66
N PRO A 45 2.54 22.19 4.37
CA PRO A 45 3.10 21.25 5.33
C PRO A 45 4.58 21.54 5.55
N ARG A 46 5.15 20.97 6.63
CA ARG A 46 6.59 21.10 6.94
C ARG A 46 7.50 20.57 5.82
N ASN A 47 7.04 19.59 5.05
CA ASN A 47 7.78 19.00 3.94
C ASN A 47 7.61 19.74 2.60
N SER A 48 6.94 20.89 2.58
CA SER A 48 6.90 21.75 1.40
C SER A 48 8.29 22.32 1.10
N LEU A 49 8.79 22.09 -0.11
CA LEU A 49 10.06 22.65 -0.59
C LEU A 49 9.92 24.01 -1.29
N ALA A 50 8.70 24.55 -1.37
CA ALA A 50 8.49 25.88 -1.93
C ALA A 50 9.20 26.95 -1.07
N PRO A 51 9.99 27.86 -1.68
CA PRO A 51 10.57 28.98 -0.98
C PRO A 51 9.52 29.90 -0.35
N GLU A 52 9.90 30.63 0.69
CA GLU A 52 9.06 31.68 1.26
C GLU A 52 8.72 32.73 0.19
N GLY A 53 7.43 33.04 0.04
CA GLY A 53 6.96 34.01 -0.96
C GLY A 53 6.95 33.50 -2.41
N ALA A 54 7.08 32.20 -2.64
CA ALA A 54 6.93 31.60 -3.97
C ALA A 54 5.60 32.00 -4.63
N ASP A 55 5.64 32.22 -5.95
CA ASP A 55 4.46 32.53 -6.78
C ASP A 55 3.61 31.29 -7.12
N TYR A 56 3.86 30.19 -6.40
CA TYR A 56 3.18 28.91 -6.52
C TYR A 56 2.99 28.24 -5.15
N SER A 57 2.07 27.28 -5.05
CA SER A 57 1.90 26.47 -3.83
C SER A 57 2.85 25.28 -3.82
N GLY A 58 3.55 25.05 -2.72
CA GLY A 58 4.32 23.81 -2.52
C GLY A 58 3.48 22.54 -2.49
N LEU A 59 2.15 22.65 -2.31
CA LEU A 59 1.24 21.50 -2.42
C LEU A 59 1.23 20.88 -3.82
N LEU A 60 1.62 21.63 -4.87
CA LEU A 60 1.67 21.14 -6.25
C LEU A 60 2.64 19.96 -6.42
N GLU A 61 3.64 19.85 -5.54
CA GLU A 61 4.62 18.76 -5.56
C GLU A 61 4.15 17.53 -4.78
N CYS A 62 2.92 17.55 -4.24
CA CYS A 62 2.38 16.47 -3.45
C CYS A 62 3.36 16.04 -2.35
N PRO A 63 3.67 16.88 -1.36
CA PRO A 63 4.62 16.52 -0.31
C PRO A 63 4.05 15.35 0.52
N VAL A 64 4.90 14.37 0.84
CA VAL A 64 4.59 13.36 1.86
C VAL A 64 4.53 14.06 3.22
N THR A 65 3.36 14.06 3.87
CA THR A 65 3.15 14.72 5.16
C THR A 65 3.05 13.72 6.32
N THR A 66 2.91 14.21 7.55
CA THR A 66 2.64 13.33 8.71
C THR A 66 1.28 12.62 8.64
N ARG A 67 0.42 12.93 7.65
CA ARG A 67 -0.80 12.17 7.35
C ARG A 67 -0.54 10.91 6.53
N LEU A 68 0.65 10.73 5.99
CA LEU A 68 1.01 9.55 5.22
C LEU A 68 2.02 8.71 5.99
N ARG A 69 1.60 7.51 6.36
CA ARG A 69 2.50 6.50 6.91
C ARG A 69 3.06 5.66 5.78
N LYS A 70 4.38 5.48 5.76
CA LYS A 70 5.04 4.54 4.85
C LYS A 70 5.04 3.16 5.50
N GLU A 71 4.41 2.20 4.85
CA GLU A 71 4.57 0.78 5.18
C GLU A 71 5.57 0.18 4.23
N ILE A 72 6.73 -0.22 4.75
CA ILE A 72 7.82 -0.79 3.96
C ILE A 72 7.74 -2.31 4.06
N GLU A 73 7.65 -2.99 2.94
CA GLU A 73 7.77 -4.45 2.87
C GLU A 73 9.23 -4.87 3.15
N GLY A 74 9.42 -5.96 3.89
CA GLY A 74 10.70 -6.68 3.95
C GLY A 74 11.76 -6.08 4.88
N GLY A 75 11.37 -5.59 6.06
CA GLY A 75 12.31 -5.38 7.17
C GLY A 75 12.41 -6.59 8.11
N TYR A 76 11.29 -7.29 8.25
CA TYR A 76 11.15 -8.46 9.12
C TYR A 76 10.19 -9.44 8.45
N SER A 77 10.27 -10.71 8.86
CA SER A 77 9.29 -11.72 8.50
C SER A 77 8.95 -12.61 9.68
N VAL A 78 7.74 -13.18 9.64
CA VAL A 78 7.32 -14.16 10.63
C VAL A 78 7.61 -15.56 10.12
N LEU A 79 8.40 -16.30 10.90
CA LEU A 79 8.74 -17.69 10.62
C LEU A 79 8.02 -18.60 11.61
N MET A 80 7.10 -19.43 11.10
CA MET A 80 6.36 -20.40 11.91
C MET A 80 7.11 -21.71 12.12
N ARG A 81 8.09 -22.03 11.27
CA ARG A 81 8.89 -23.25 11.34
C ARG A 81 10.33 -23.02 10.87
N GLY A 82 11.31 -23.55 11.60
CA GLY A 82 12.73 -23.51 11.22
C GLY A 82 13.55 -22.51 12.02
N THR A 83 14.55 -21.90 11.39
CA THR A 83 15.49 -20.97 12.04
C THR A 83 15.63 -19.69 11.24
N CYS A 84 15.63 -18.54 11.92
CA CYS A 84 15.88 -17.25 11.28
C CYS A 84 17.28 -17.22 10.64
N GLN A 85 17.36 -16.75 9.39
CA GLN A 85 18.64 -16.54 8.71
C GLN A 85 19.40 -15.34 9.28
N ASN A 86 18.69 -14.24 9.60
CA ASN A 86 19.24 -13.11 10.33
C ASN A 86 18.42 -12.89 11.60
N LEU A 87 19.12 -12.75 12.72
CA LEU A 87 18.52 -12.61 14.03
C LEU A 87 18.33 -11.15 14.38
N ILE A 88 17.25 -10.88 15.11
CA ILE A 88 17.12 -9.64 15.86
C ILE A 88 18.00 -9.77 17.11
N HIS A 89 18.87 -8.79 17.33
CA HIS A 89 19.91 -8.86 18.38
C HIS A 89 19.58 -8.10 19.66
N THR A 90 18.48 -7.32 19.66
CA THR A 90 18.10 -6.51 20.83
C THR A 90 16.61 -6.64 21.13
N ALA A 91 16.28 -6.51 22.42
CA ALA A 91 14.89 -6.46 22.87
C ALA A 91 14.14 -5.26 22.27
N GLN A 92 14.81 -4.10 22.17
CA GLN A 92 14.24 -2.89 21.59
C GLN A 92 13.81 -3.10 20.13
N GLU A 93 14.68 -3.70 19.32
CA GLU A 93 14.36 -4.04 17.94
C GLU A 93 13.23 -5.07 17.87
N CYS A 94 13.26 -6.11 18.71
CA CYS A 94 12.20 -7.13 18.75
C CYS A 94 10.82 -6.52 19.04
N PHE A 95 10.73 -5.64 20.02
CA PHE A 95 9.48 -5.01 20.44
C PHE A 95 9.01 -3.92 19.47
N ALA A 96 9.89 -3.41 18.61
CA ALA A 96 9.52 -2.55 17.49
C ALA A 96 9.08 -3.35 16.25
N ALA A 97 9.76 -4.46 15.96
CA ALA A 97 9.52 -5.31 14.81
C ALA A 97 8.20 -6.09 14.91
N GLY A 98 7.84 -6.57 16.10
CA GLY A 98 6.60 -7.31 16.33
C GLY A 98 5.35 -6.54 15.90
N PRO A 99 5.07 -5.36 16.47
CA PRO A 99 3.90 -4.57 16.05
C PRO A 99 3.92 -4.22 14.56
N GLN A 100 5.09 -3.95 13.98
CA GLN A 100 5.20 -3.66 12.54
C GLN A 100 4.80 -4.84 11.63
N GLN A 101 4.99 -6.08 12.07
CA GLN A 101 4.62 -7.27 11.29
C GLN A 101 3.21 -7.76 11.58
N ILE A 102 2.70 -7.46 12.77
CA ILE A 102 1.51 -8.11 13.33
C ILE A 102 0.30 -7.19 13.28
N ASP A 103 0.49 -5.91 13.62
CA ASP A 103 -0.58 -4.91 13.59
C ASP A 103 -0.52 -4.13 12.28
N LEU A 104 -0.82 -4.83 11.20
CA LEU A 104 -1.01 -4.26 9.86
C LEU A 104 -2.43 -3.73 9.66
N SER A 105 -3.24 -3.71 10.73
CA SER A 105 -4.63 -3.28 10.64
C SER A 105 -4.69 -1.76 10.51
N SER A 106 -5.37 -1.29 9.46
CA SER A 106 -5.63 0.13 9.23
C SER A 106 -6.69 0.69 10.18
N GLU A 107 -7.45 -0.18 10.87
CA GLU A 107 -8.29 0.09 12.04
C GLU A 107 -9.03 -1.19 12.44
N GLY A 108 -8.85 -1.70 13.68
CA GLY A 108 -9.88 -2.53 14.32
C GLY A 108 -9.45 -3.72 15.16
N ALA A 109 -8.27 -4.31 14.95
CA ALA A 109 -7.74 -5.30 15.89
C ALA A 109 -6.74 -4.58 16.81
N ASN A 110 -7.22 -4.06 17.95
CA ASN A 110 -6.32 -3.55 18.97
C ASN A 110 -5.55 -4.72 19.60
N HIS A 111 -4.52 -5.20 18.89
CA HIS A 111 -3.59 -6.15 19.46
C HIS A 111 -2.90 -5.49 20.63
N THR A 112 -2.99 -6.11 21.80
CA THR A 112 -2.25 -5.66 22.97
C THR A 112 -0.95 -6.45 23.03
N PHE A 113 0.16 -5.75 22.88
CA PHE A 113 1.48 -6.37 22.93
C PHE A 113 2.00 -6.38 24.37
N LYS A 114 2.25 -7.58 24.89
CA LYS A 114 3.03 -7.78 26.10
C LYS A 114 4.46 -8.12 25.68
N THR A 115 5.43 -7.52 26.34
CA THR A 115 6.85 -7.72 26.00
C THR A 115 7.58 -8.35 27.18
N GLN A 116 8.45 -9.31 26.91
CA GLN A 116 9.34 -9.88 27.92
C GLN A 116 10.72 -10.18 27.35
N GLN A 117 11.72 -10.23 28.22
CA GLN A 117 13.06 -10.67 27.90
C GLN A 117 13.40 -11.89 28.75
N ILE A 118 13.94 -12.92 28.10
CA ILE A 118 14.29 -14.18 28.75
C ILE A 118 15.70 -14.62 28.34
N ASP A 119 16.18 -15.66 29.01
CA ASP A 119 17.42 -16.35 28.74
C ASP A 119 17.16 -17.85 28.86
N SER A 120 16.77 -18.48 27.74
CA SER A 120 16.37 -19.88 27.74
C SER A 120 17.02 -20.67 26.59
N PRO A 121 17.68 -21.80 26.87
CA PRO A 121 18.21 -22.68 25.83
C PRO A 121 17.10 -23.45 25.10
N SER A 122 15.93 -23.62 25.74
CA SER A 122 14.80 -24.37 25.18
C SER A 122 14.04 -23.64 24.08
N LEU A 123 14.37 -22.37 23.85
CA LEU A 123 13.73 -21.50 22.87
C LEU A 123 14.74 -20.95 21.86
N PRO A 124 14.33 -20.64 20.62
CA PRO A 124 15.22 -20.03 19.64
C PRO A 124 15.75 -18.69 20.14
N GLN A 125 17.00 -18.37 19.78
CA GLN A 125 17.56 -17.04 20.00
C GLN A 125 16.79 -15.99 19.18
N GLY A 126 16.68 -14.77 19.72
CA GLY A 126 16.15 -13.62 19.00
C GLY A 126 14.73 -13.28 19.39
N CYS A 127 13.92 -12.83 18.43
CA CYS A 127 12.58 -12.32 18.67
C CYS A 127 11.52 -13.41 18.40
N LEU A 128 10.65 -13.63 19.38
CA LEU A 128 9.63 -14.66 19.40
C LEU A 128 8.25 -14.03 19.59
N ALA A 129 7.21 -14.64 19.02
CA ALA A 129 5.83 -14.22 19.12
C ALA A 129 4.90 -15.42 19.40
N SER A 130 4.01 -15.26 20.36
CA SER A 130 2.92 -16.18 20.65
C SER A 130 1.64 -15.42 21.01
N THR A 131 0.52 -16.12 20.99
CA THR A 131 -0.79 -15.55 21.31
C THR A 131 -1.32 -16.15 22.60
N ASP A 132 -1.96 -15.33 23.43
CA ASP A 132 -2.66 -15.79 24.64
C ASP A 132 -3.80 -16.76 24.26
N PRO A 133 -3.83 -17.99 24.80
CA PRO A 133 -4.83 -19.00 24.46
C PRO A 133 -6.27 -18.59 24.81
N HIS A 134 -6.44 -17.65 25.75
CA HIS A 134 -7.74 -17.18 26.22
C HIS A 134 -8.18 -15.86 25.57
N ASN A 135 -7.24 -15.07 25.04
CA ASN A 135 -7.55 -13.84 24.33
C ASN A 135 -6.59 -13.63 23.15
N SER A 136 -7.04 -13.99 21.96
CA SER A 136 -6.22 -13.93 20.75
C SER A 136 -5.73 -12.53 20.36
N SER A 137 -6.28 -11.47 20.97
CA SER A 137 -5.83 -10.09 20.78
C SER A 137 -4.57 -9.77 21.58
N ASN A 138 -4.25 -10.56 22.61
CA ASN A 138 -3.05 -10.39 23.40
C ASN A 138 -1.90 -11.18 22.79
N ILE A 139 -0.86 -10.47 22.38
CA ILE A 139 0.31 -11.05 21.73
C ILE A 139 1.51 -10.87 22.65
N LEU A 140 2.20 -11.96 22.94
CA LEU A 140 3.41 -11.96 23.75
C LEU A 140 4.64 -11.93 22.83
N LEU A 141 5.35 -10.81 22.85
CA LEU A 141 6.64 -10.65 22.21
C LEU A 141 7.75 -10.97 23.22
N THR A 142 8.56 -11.96 22.90
CA THR A 142 9.65 -12.42 23.76
C THR A 142 10.99 -12.23 23.06
N PHE A 143 11.89 -11.47 23.68
CA PHE A 143 13.29 -11.44 23.24
C PHE A 143 14.09 -12.46 24.04
N ASN A 144 14.55 -13.53 23.38
CA ASN A 144 15.43 -14.52 23.99
C ASN A 144 16.90 -14.19 23.70
N ARG A 145 17.63 -13.79 24.74
CA ARG A 145 19.04 -13.38 24.62
C ARG A 145 20.04 -14.55 24.57
N HIS A 146 19.55 -15.78 24.71
CA HIS A 146 20.40 -16.95 24.82
C HIS A 146 21.24 -17.16 23.54
N SER A 147 22.56 -17.30 23.68
CA SER A 147 23.49 -17.29 22.55
C SER A 147 23.55 -18.60 21.75
N SER A 148 23.03 -19.69 22.29
CA SER A 148 23.10 -21.03 21.69
C SER A 148 21.92 -21.89 22.13
N SER A 149 20.83 -21.88 21.38
CA SER A 149 19.67 -22.71 21.70
C SER A 149 19.98 -24.20 21.56
N ASP A 150 19.32 -25.04 22.36
CA ASP A 150 19.44 -26.50 22.31
C ASP A 150 19.13 -27.05 20.90
N ALA A 151 19.69 -28.22 20.59
CA ALA A 151 19.38 -28.92 19.34
C ALA A 151 17.86 -29.20 19.25
N GLY A 152 17.17 -28.52 18.35
CA GLY A 152 15.71 -28.62 18.16
C GLY A 152 14.90 -27.39 18.60
N SER A 153 15.55 -26.39 19.20
CA SER A 153 14.96 -25.08 19.51
C SER A 153 14.79 -24.24 18.23
N GLN A 154 13.77 -24.61 17.45
CA GLN A 154 13.36 -23.95 16.20
C GLN A 154 12.03 -23.23 16.41
N CYS A 155 11.79 -22.21 15.59
CA CYS A 155 10.52 -21.51 15.54
C CYS A 155 9.38 -22.53 15.34
N GLY A 156 8.34 -22.45 16.16
CA GLY A 156 7.15 -23.30 16.13
C GLY A 156 7.39 -24.81 16.06
N SER A 157 8.51 -25.31 16.58
CA SER A 157 8.90 -26.73 16.46
C SER A 157 7.94 -27.70 17.14
N LYS A 158 7.11 -27.22 18.07
CA LYS A 158 6.11 -28.01 18.81
C LYS A 158 4.67 -27.51 18.59
N SER A 159 4.43 -26.61 17.64
CA SER A 159 3.14 -25.92 17.51
C SER A 159 2.15 -26.81 16.78
N ALA A 160 1.09 -27.18 17.49
CA ALA A 160 -0.05 -27.91 16.98
C ALA A 160 -1.33 -27.06 17.03
N ASN A 161 -1.35 -26.04 17.91
CA ASN A 161 -2.48 -25.17 18.15
C ASN A 161 -2.13 -23.70 17.84
N PHE A 162 -3.03 -23.02 17.14
CA PHE A 162 -2.85 -21.64 16.74
C PHE A 162 -4.12 -20.83 16.98
N ARG A 163 -3.98 -19.56 17.36
CA ARG A 163 -5.12 -18.64 17.47
C ARG A 163 -4.76 -17.28 16.94
N GLY A 164 -5.74 -16.65 16.28
CA GLY A 164 -5.59 -15.33 15.68
C GLY A 164 -6.91 -14.60 15.65
N VAL A 165 -6.83 -13.28 15.72
CA VAL A 165 -7.95 -12.35 15.52
C VAL A 165 -7.51 -11.25 14.58
N SER A 166 -8.42 -10.74 13.76
CA SER A 166 -8.20 -9.54 12.96
C SER A 166 -9.52 -8.82 12.75
N SER A 167 -9.48 -7.52 12.48
CA SER A 167 -10.67 -6.73 12.19
C SER A 167 -10.35 -5.65 11.16
N ASP A 168 -11.34 -5.43 10.31
CA ASP A 168 -11.41 -4.37 9.31
C ASP A 168 -12.92 -4.11 9.10
N LEU A 169 -13.48 -4.17 7.88
CA LEU A 169 -14.92 -4.14 7.63
C LEU A 169 -15.71 -5.20 8.42
N VAL A 170 -15.09 -6.34 8.70
CA VAL A 170 -15.61 -7.41 9.55
C VAL A 170 -14.56 -7.82 10.57
N SER A 171 -15.01 -8.29 11.73
CA SER A 171 -14.14 -8.88 12.75
C SER A 171 -14.10 -10.39 12.58
N MET A 172 -12.91 -10.97 12.66
CA MET A 172 -12.66 -12.39 12.43
C MET A 172 -11.76 -12.97 13.51
N SER A 173 -12.08 -14.17 13.99
CA SER A 173 -11.21 -14.99 14.83
C SER A 173 -11.09 -16.38 14.24
N VAL A 174 -9.87 -16.93 14.21
CA VAL A 174 -9.59 -18.31 13.80
C VAL A 174 -8.83 -19.00 14.92
N GLY A 175 -9.32 -20.18 15.31
CA GLY A 175 -8.65 -21.08 16.24
C GLY A 175 -8.41 -22.43 15.57
N VAL A 176 -7.17 -22.89 15.60
CA VAL A 176 -6.75 -24.20 15.09
C VAL A 176 -6.36 -25.05 16.28
N ASP A 177 -6.98 -26.22 16.37
CA ASP A 177 -6.66 -27.25 17.35
C ASP A 177 -6.37 -28.56 16.60
N ALA A 178 -5.20 -29.15 16.82
CA ALA A 178 -4.79 -30.35 16.09
C ALA A 178 -5.71 -31.57 16.32
N LYS A 179 -6.44 -31.59 17.44
CA LYS A 179 -7.41 -32.66 17.78
C LYS A 179 -8.83 -32.29 17.37
N ASN A 180 -9.21 -31.02 17.51
CA ASN A 180 -10.60 -30.56 17.39
C ASN A 180 -10.93 -29.84 16.07
N GLY A 181 -9.94 -29.56 15.22
CA GLY A 181 -10.14 -28.95 13.90
C GLY A 181 -9.93 -27.43 13.91
N VAL A 182 -10.71 -26.71 13.10
CA VAL A 182 -10.65 -25.26 12.95
C VAL A 182 -11.98 -24.65 13.34
N ASP A 183 -11.94 -23.69 14.27
CA ASP A 183 -13.05 -22.82 14.63
C ASP A 183 -12.87 -21.44 14.00
N ILE A 184 -13.89 -20.94 13.33
CA ILE A 184 -13.90 -19.64 12.65
C ILE A 184 -15.09 -18.85 13.17
N THR A 185 -14.84 -17.67 13.71
CA THR A 185 -15.88 -16.72 14.13
C THR A 185 -15.79 -15.49 13.25
N ILE A 186 -16.91 -15.07 12.64
CA ILE A 186 -16.98 -13.87 11.80
C ILE A 186 -18.12 -13.00 12.30
N THR A 187 -17.85 -11.70 12.47
CA THR A 187 -18.84 -10.70 12.89
C THR A 187 -18.87 -9.56 11.89
N GLY A 188 -20.07 -9.21 11.42
CA GLY A 188 -20.31 -8.09 10.49
C GLY A 188 -21.71 -7.50 10.67
N PRO A 189 -22.10 -6.49 9.87
CA PRO A 189 -23.41 -5.87 9.98
C PRO A 189 -24.54 -6.88 9.75
N ALA A 190 -25.61 -6.83 10.56
CA ALA A 190 -26.68 -7.81 10.50
C ALA A 190 -27.66 -7.62 9.33
N ASP A 191 -27.85 -6.38 8.86
CA ASP A 191 -28.87 -6.04 7.85
C ASP A 191 -28.41 -6.16 6.39
N VAL A 192 -27.16 -6.54 6.16
CA VAL A 192 -26.59 -6.78 4.84
C VAL A 192 -25.75 -8.05 4.84
N TRP A 193 -25.38 -8.54 3.66
CA TRP A 193 -24.42 -9.63 3.56
C TRP A 193 -23.00 -9.13 3.84
N PHE A 194 -22.15 -10.01 4.37
CA PHE A 194 -20.71 -9.79 4.48
C PHE A 194 -19.93 -11.06 4.17
N GLY A 195 -18.66 -10.93 3.82
CA GLY A 195 -17.83 -12.07 3.45
C GLY A 195 -16.35 -11.89 3.75
N VAL A 196 -15.66 -13.02 3.88
CA VAL A 196 -14.20 -13.10 4.10
C VAL A 196 -13.60 -14.13 3.15
N GLY A 197 -12.64 -13.70 2.33
CA GLY A 197 -11.83 -14.55 1.45
C GLY A 197 -10.42 -14.69 1.99
N PHE A 198 -9.95 -15.92 2.18
CA PHE A 198 -8.64 -16.22 2.78
C PHE A 198 -7.55 -16.46 1.73
N ASN A 199 -6.30 -16.25 2.13
CA ASN A 199 -5.09 -16.37 1.29
C ASN A 199 -5.12 -15.47 0.04
N ALA A 200 -5.68 -14.27 0.18
CA ALA A 200 -5.81 -13.32 -0.92
C ALA A 200 -5.67 -11.87 -0.46
N THR A 201 -5.17 -11.05 -1.37
CA THR A 201 -5.14 -9.58 -1.27
C THR A 201 -6.16 -8.93 -2.21
N MET A 202 -6.65 -9.67 -3.19
CA MET A 202 -7.66 -9.23 -4.15
C MET A 202 -8.43 -10.39 -4.76
N MET A 203 -9.62 -10.14 -5.34
CA MET A 203 -10.48 -11.19 -5.91
C MET A 203 -9.81 -12.02 -7.01
N LYS A 204 -8.86 -11.45 -7.77
CA LYS A 204 -8.13 -12.16 -8.83
C LYS A 204 -7.22 -13.28 -8.29
N ASP A 205 -6.94 -13.28 -6.97
CA ASP A 205 -6.21 -14.37 -6.30
C ASP A 205 -7.10 -15.63 -6.13
N LEU A 206 -8.38 -15.54 -6.53
CA LEU A 206 -9.36 -16.62 -6.55
C LEU A 206 -9.57 -17.29 -5.17
N PRO A 207 -9.80 -16.53 -4.08
CA PRO A 207 -9.81 -17.10 -2.74
C PRO A 207 -11.00 -18.01 -2.45
N TRP A 208 -10.75 -18.96 -1.54
CA TRP A 208 -11.81 -19.58 -0.75
C TRP A 208 -12.46 -18.53 0.15
N THR A 209 -13.77 -18.41 0.06
CA THR A 209 -14.52 -17.31 0.67
C THR A 209 -15.75 -17.83 1.40
N ILE A 210 -15.92 -17.36 2.64
CA ILE A 210 -17.14 -17.56 3.43
C ILE A 210 -18.04 -16.34 3.23
N ILE A 211 -19.28 -16.56 2.85
CA ILE A 211 -20.32 -15.53 2.72
C ILE A 211 -21.39 -15.76 3.77
N VAL A 212 -21.69 -14.72 4.55
CA VAL A 212 -22.82 -14.67 5.48
C VAL A 212 -23.86 -13.73 4.91
N ASP A 213 -25.03 -14.24 4.57
CA ASP A 213 -26.12 -13.40 4.08
C ASP A 213 -26.80 -12.60 5.22
N GLY A 214 -27.64 -11.64 4.85
CA GLY A 214 -28.41 -10.79 5.74
C GLY A 214 -29.50 -11.51 6.55
N TYR A 215 -29.71 -12.81 6.30
CA TYR A 215 -30.62 -13.68 7.04
C TYR A 215 -29.88 -14.64 7.99
N GLY A 216 -28.55 -14.72 7.87
CA GLY A 216 -27.69 -15.56 8.70
C GLY A 216 -27.33 -16.91 8.07
N ASN A 217 -27.67 -17.15 6.80
CA ASN A 217 -27.18 -18.32 6.09
C ASN A 217 -25.71 -18.14 5.73
N VAL A 218 -24.94 -19.21 5.86
CA VAL A 218 -23.50 -19.21 5.58
C VAL A 218 -23.24 -20.13 4.39
N THR A 219 -22.49 -19.64 3.40
CA THR A 219 -22.10 -20.41 2.22
C THR A 219 -20.60 -20.26 1.94
N GLU A 220 -20.04 -21.21 1.21
CA GLU A 220 -18.64 -21.19 0.78
C GLU A 220 -18.55 -21.05 -0.73
N ARG A 221 -17.61 -20.24 -1.19
CA ARG A 221 -17.36 -19.99 -2.61
C ARG A 221 -15.88 -20.02 -2.91
N HIS A 222 -15.53 -20.51 -4.08
CA HIS A 222 -14.24 -20.23 -4.70
C HIS A 222 -14.45 -19.06 -5.64
N LEU A 223 -13.97 -17.87 -5.27
CA LEU A 223 -14.19 -16.65 -6.06
C LEU A 223 -13.46 -16.72 -7.41
N ALA A 224 -13.91 -15.86 -8.33
CA ALA A 224 -13.29 -15.66 -9.62
C ALA A 224 -12.90 -14.18 -9.79
N ASP A 225 -12.07 -13.88 -10.79
CA ASP A 225 -11.62 -12.51 -11.06
C ASP A 225 -12.82 -11.58 -11.31
N HIS A 226 -13.04 -10.64 -10.40
CA HIS A 226 -14.20 -9.75 -10.36
C HIS A 226 -15.57 -10.45 -10.50
N HIS A 227 -15.68 -11.72 -10.09
CA HIS A 227 -16.90 -12.51 -10.25
C HIS A 227 -17.22 -13.34 -9.00
N PRO A 228 -18.52 -13.57 -8.68
CA PRO A 228 -18.97 -14.38 -7.55
C PRO A 228 -18.39 -15.81 -7.46
N GLY A 229 -17.77 -16.31 -8.52
CA GLY A 229 -17.16 -17.63 -8.57
C GLY A 229 -18.15 -18.78 -8.39
N THR A 230 -17.64 -19.92 -7.95
CA THR A 230 -18.37 -21.19 -7.84
C THR A 230 -18.82 -21.44 -6.41
N LEU A 231 -20.09 -21.80 -6.23
CA LEU A 231 -20.61 -22.27 -4.94
C LEU A 231 -20.00 -23.64 -4.59
N LEU A 232 -19.42 -23.74 -3.40
CA LEU A 232 -18.79 -24.96 -2.90
C LEU A 232 -19.75 -25.77 -2.03
N LYS A 233 -19.44 -27.05 -1.84
CA LYS A 233 -20.13 -27.89 -0.86
C LYS A 233 -19.69 -27.43 0.55
N PRO A 234 -20.60 -27.34 1.53
CA PRO A 234 -20.21 -26.94 2.88
C PRO A 234 -19.13 -27.88 3.47
N SER A 235 -18.05 -27.29 3.95
CA SER A 235 -16.94 -27.93 4.67
C SER A 235 -17.01 -27.70 6.18
N PHE A 236 -17.85 -26.75 6.63
CA PHE A 236 -18.08 -26.44 8.04
C PHE A 236 -19.44 -26.90 8.54
N HIS A 237 -19.55 -26.96 9.87
CA HIS A 237 -20.80 -26.97 10.62
C HIS A 237 -20.96 -25.63 11.32
N THR A 238 -22.15 -25.02 11.19
CA THR A 238 -22.50 -23.81 11.92
C THR A 238 -22.84 -24.17 13.37
N LYS A 239 -22.02 -23.71 14.32
CA LYS A 239 -22.24 -23.89 15.76
C LYS A 239 -23.28 -22.92 16.30
N SER A 240 -23.21 -21.66 15.89
CA SER A 240 -24.18 -20.64 16.30
C SER A 240 -24.27 -19.48 15.31
N VAL A 241 -25.43 -18.83 15.32
CA VAL A 241 -25.70 -17.55 14.65
C VAL A 241 -26.43 -16.68 15.65
N SER A 242 -25.91 -15.49 15.92
CA SER A 242 -26.53 -14.52 16.83
C SER A 242 -26.53 -13.12 16.24
N VAL A 243 -27.46 -12.27 16.68
CA VAL A 243 -27.50 -10.86 16.33
C VAL A 243 -27.59 -10.04 17.62
N GLN A 244 -26.63 -9.14 17.82
CA GLN A 244 -26.59 -8.25 18.97
C GLN A 244 -26.05 -6.88 18.54
N GLY A 245 -26.72 -5.80 18.94
CA GLY A 245 -26.25 -4.44 18.65
C GLY A 245 -26.13 -4.11 17.15
N GLY A 246 -26.98 -4.71 16.31
CA GLY A 246 -26.92 -4.54 14.84
C GLY A 246 -25.80 -5.33 14.15
N LEU A 247 -25.03 -6.13 14.88
CA LEU A 247 -23.99 -7.00 14.35
C LEU A 247 -24.46 -8.46 14.39
N ARG A 248 -24.19 -9.20 13.32
CA ARG A 248 -24.37 -10.65 13.24
C ARG A 248 -23.04 -11.33 13.46
N THR A 249 -23.03 -12.30 14.37
CA THR A 249 -21.89 -13.18 14.61
C THR A 249 -22.25 -14.60 14.20
N VAL A 250 -21.38 -15.23 13.42
CA VAL A 250 -21.46 -16.65 13.08
C VAL A 250 -20.25 -17.38 13.64
N VAL A 251 -20.48 -18.53 14.26
CA VAL A 251 -19.42 -19.43 14.75
C VAL A 251 -19.49 -20.72 13.96
N LEU A 252 -18.39 -21.06 13.29
CA LEU A 252 -18.26 -22.18 12.37
C LEU A 252 -17.16 -23.12 12.87
N SER A 253 -17.31 -24.41 12.62
CA SER A 253 -16.28 -25.41 12.89
C SER A 253 -16.09 -26.35 11.72
N ARG A 254 -14.86 -26.70 11.39
CA ARG A 254 -14.54 -27.66 10.32
C ARG A 254 -13.33 -28.52 10.68
N PRO A 255 -13.17 -29.71 10.10
CA PRO A 255 -11.91 -30.45 10.18
C PRO A 255 -10.74 -29.64 9.61
N ASN A 256 -9.58 -29.75 10.25
CA ASN A 256 -8.32 -29.12 9.79
C ASN A 256 -7.56 -29.99 8.76
N ALA A 257 -8.15 -31.09 8.29
CA ALA A 257 -7.51 -31.97 7.32
C ALA A 257 -7.67 -31.42 5.90
N SER A 258 -6.60 -31.48 5.11
CA SER A 258 -6.68 -31.37 3.66
C SER A 258 -7.47 -32.57 3.14
N ASP A 259 -8.72 -32.36 2.75
CA ASP A 259 -9.42 -33.33 1.91
C ASP A 259 -8.88 -33.15 0.48
N PRO A 260 -8.05 -34.08 -0.04
CA PRO A 260 -7.47 -33.95 -1.37
C PRO A 260 -8.54 -33.97 -2.48
N SER A 261 -9.76 -34.43 -2.17
CA SER A 261 -10.91 -34.41 -3.07
C SER A 261 -11.64 -33.07 -3.13
N GLN A 262 -11.20 -32.10 -2.31
CA GLN A 262 -11.78 -30.76 -2.19
C GLN A 262 -10.71 -29.68 -2.37
N PRO A 263 -10.15 -29.50 -3.58
CA PRO A 263 -9.30 -28.36 -3.89
C PRO A 263 -10.09 -27.05 -3.78
N GLY A 264 -9.44 -25.99 -3.32
CA GLY A 264 -10.05 -24.64 -3.26
C GLY A 264 -10.59 -24.21 -1.89
N TYR A 265 -10.20 -24.87 -0.79
CA TYR A 265 -10.46 -24.41 0.58
C TYR A 265 -9.16 -23.96 1.23
N ALA A 266 -9.21 -22.95 2.10
CA ALA A 266 -8.02 -22.54 2.84
C ALA A 266 -7.64 -23.56 3.93
N LEU A 267 -6.33 -23.70 4.15
CA LEU A 267 -5.74 -24.52 5.19
C LEU A 267 -5.03 -23.62 6.20
N PHE A 268 -5.18 -23.94 7.49
CA PHE A 268 -4.63 -23.14 8.58
C PHE A 268 -3.52 -23.86 9.36
N GLN A 269 -3.08 -25.03 8.87
CA GLN A 269 -2.20 -25.97 9.59
C GLN A 269 -0.81 -25.43 9.97
N GLN A 270 -0.36 -24.34 9.34
CA GLN A 270 0.99 -23.81 9.56
C GLN A 270 0.98 -22.48 10.34
N GLY A 271 -0.19 -21.94 10.69
CA GLY A 271 -0.30 -20.60 11.28
C GLY A 271 0.32 -19.52 10.39
N GLY A 272 0.82 -18.46 11.01
CA GLY A 272 1.51 -17.35 10.36
C GLY A 272 0.62 -16.15 10.08
N LEU A 273 1.11 -15.25 9.23
CA LEU A 273 0.33 -14.10 8.77
C LEU A 273 -0.48 -14.51 7.54
N ILE A 274 -1.80 -14.60 7.69
CA ILE A 274 -2.70 -15.06 6.64
C ILE A 274 -3.36 -13.84 5.97
N PRO A 275 -3.06 -13.53 4.69
CA PRO A 275 -3.74 -12.45 3.99
C PRO A 275 -5.20 -12.81 3.77
N TYR A 276 -6.09 -11.84 3.93
CA TYR A 276 -7.50 -12.00 3.63
C TYR A 276 -8.09 -10.73 3.00
N ILE A 277 -9.14 -10.93 2.22
CA ILE A 277 -10.03 -9.88 1.74
C ILE A 277 -11.36 -9.97 2.48
N ASN A 278 -12.04 -8.86 2.63
CA ASN A 278 -13.40 -8.82 3.17
C ASN A 278 -14.27 -7.86 2.37
N ALA A 279 -15.58 -8.02 2.52
CA ALA A 279 -16.55 -7.15 1.85
C ALA A 279 -17.87 -7.08 2.59
N ILE A 280 -18.58 -5.97 2.39
CA ILE A 280 -19.94 -5.73 2.87
C ILE A 280 -20.82 -5.36 1.67
N GLY A 281 -22.01 -5.95 1.63
CA GLY A 281 -23.04 -5.69 0.64
C GLY A 281 -23.92 -4.48 0.92
N GLY A 282 -24.69 -4.08 -0.09
CA GLY A 282 -25.77 -3.10 0.06
C GLY A 282 -27.15 -3.71 0.38
N SER A 283 -27.27 -5.05 0.45
CA SER A 283 -28.54 -5.74 0.70
C SER A 283 -28.34 -7.02 1.52
N LYS A 284 -29.45 -7.65 1.96
CA LYS A 284 -29.43 -8.94 2.66
C LYS A 284 -29.00 -10.12 1.79
N VAL A 285 -29.05 -10.00 0.47
CA VAL A 285 -28.72 -11.09 -0.45
C VAL A 285 -27.34 -10.87 -1.04
N PHE A 286 -26.52 -11.92 -1.08
CA PHE A 286 -25.19 -11.87 -1.69
C PHE A 286 -25.25 -11.35 -3.13
N ALA A 287 -24.52 -10.27 -3.39
CA ALA A 287 -24.49 -9.54 -4.65
C ALA A 287 -23.19 -8.71 -4.73
N TYR A 288 -23.14 -7.70 -5.58
CA TYR A 288 -22.02 -6.75 -5.62
C TYR A 288 -21.86 -6.00 -4.29
N HIS A 289 -20.62 -5.83 -3.83
CA HIS A 289 -20.30 -5.19 -2.55
C HIS A 289 -20.30 -3.66 -2.66
N THR A 290 -20.67 -2.98 -1.58
CA THR A 290 -20.60 -1.51 -1.48
C THR A 290 -19.35 -1.02 -0.76
N ALA A 291 -18.70 -1.90 0.01
CA ALA A 291 -17.41 -1.68 0.64
C ALA A 291 -16.58 -2.97 0.59
N HIS A 292 -15.27 -2.83 0.41
CA HIS A 292 -14.33 -3.95 0.40
C HIS A 292 -12.99 -3.52 1.00
N GLY A 293 -12.23 -4.48 1.51
CA GLY A 293 -10.94 -4.27 2.15
C GLY A 293 -10.05 -5.51 2.03
N SER A 294 -8.79 -5.34 2.41
CA SER A 294 -7.80 -6.41 2.54
C SER A 294 -6.97 -6.18 3.78
N ASN A 295 -6.68 -7.23 4.53
CA ASN A 295 -5.89 -7.14 5.76
C ASN A 295 -5.20 -8.50 6.04
N MET A 296 -4.47 -8.61 7.15
CA MET A 296 -3.76 -9.80 7.58
C MET A 296 -4.36 -10.35 8.88
N LEU A 297 -4.38 -11.67 8.99
CA LEU A 297 -4.74 -12.40 10.22
C LEU A 297 -3.46 -13.00 10.83
N PRO A 298 -2.99 -12.50 11.99
CA PRO A 298 -1.89 -13.12 12.72
C PRO A 298 -2.37 -14.38 13.45
N LEU A 299 -2.05 -15.54 12.91
CA LEU A 299 -2.40 -16.85 13.46
C LEU A 299 -1.19 -17.49 14.14
N PHE A 300 -0.95 -17.17 15.41
CA PHE A 300 0.25 -17.58 16.13
C PHE A 300 0.03 -18.73 17.10
N PRO A 301 1.11 -19.41 17.52
CA PRO A 301 1.02 -20.54 18.40
C PRO A 301 0.49 -20.17 19.79
N THR A 302 -0.21 -21.12 20.39
CA THR A 302 -0.67 -21.04 21.78
C THR A 302 -0.05 -22.11 22.67
N ASP A 303 0.76 -23.01 22.10
CA ASP A 303 1.44 -24.09 22.83
C ASP A 303 2.68 -23.56 23.55
N ASP A 304 2.85 -23.96 24.81
CA ASP A 304 4.00 -23.57 25.61
C ASP A 304 5.31 -24.05 24.97
N GLY A 305 6.28 -23.14 24.85
CA GLY A 305 7.59 -23.44 24.31
C GLY A 305 7.60 -23.66 22.79
N SER A 306 6.65 -23.07 22.07
CA SER A 306 6.51 -23.21 20.64
C SER A 306 6.12 -21.90 19.95
N GLU A 307 6.95 -20.89 20.05
CA GLU A 307 6.70 -19.56 19.54
C GLU A 307 7.06 -19.43 18.05
N ALA A 308 6.34 -18.58 17.34
CA ALA A 308 6.78 -18.10 16.03
C ALA A 308 8.02 -17.21 16.22
N CYS A 309 8.90 -17.12 15.23
CA CYS A 309 9.99 -16.16 15.28
C CYS A 309 9.70 -14.95 14.40
N ILE A 310 10.15 -13.77 14.82
CA ILE A 310 10.26 -12.59 13.98
C ILE A 310 11.73 -12.47 13.57
N CYS A 311 12.00 -12.71 12.30
CA CYS A 311 13.34 -12.71 11.73
C CYS A 311 13.63 -11.36 11.09
N ALA A 312 14.87 -10.89 11.19
CA ALA A 312 15.32 -9.75 10.41
C ALA A 312 15.52 -10.18 8.96
N GLU A 313 15.05 -9.36 8.03
CA GLU A 313 15.36 -9.54 6.61
C GLU A 313 16.48 -8.59 6.21
N LYS A 314 17.35 -9.05 5.31
CA LYS A 314 18.33 -8.16 4.70
C LYS A 314 17.54 -7.08 3.95
N PRO A 315 17.70 -5.79 4.28
CA PRO A 315 16.94 -4.74 3.63
C PRO A 315 17.14 -4.81 2.13
N ALA A 316 16.04 -4.64 1.37
CA ALA A 316 16.12 -4.58 -0.07
C ALA A 316 17.15 -3.52 -0.51
N PRO A 317 17.94 -3.76 -1.57
CA PRO A 317 18.80 -2.75 -2.16
C PRO A 317 18.02 -1.46 -2.46
N PHE A 318 18.72 -0.33 -2.48
CA PHE A 318 18.10 0.93 -2.86
C PHE A 318 17.39 0.81 -4.23
N GLY A 319 16.19 1.36 -4.33
CA GLY A 319 15.33 1.30 -5.51
C GLY A 319 14.58 -0.01 -5.71
N SER A 320 14.69 -0.95 -4.75
CA SER A 320 13.99 -2.24 -4.78
C SER A 320 13.07 -2.44 -3.58
N ALA A 321 12.99 -1.49 -2.65
CA ALA A 321 12.04 -1.55 -1.56
C ALA A 321 10.60 -1.48 -2.09
N LYS A 322 9.76 -2.34 -1.56
CA LYS A 322 8.32 -2.36 -1.84
C LYS A 322 7.58 -1.83 -0.62
N GLY A 323 6.29 -1.55 -0.78
CA GLY A 323 5.48 -1.00 0.28
C GLY A 323 4.31 -0.18 -0.24
N GLN A 324 3.66 0.52 0.68
CA GLN A 324 2.54 1.40 0.39
C GLN A 324 2.57 2.66 1.23
N LEU A 325 1.91 3.71 0.75
CA LEU A 325 1.54 4.88 1.54
C LEU A 325 0.14 4.66 2.09
N VAL A 326 -0.03 4.82 3.40
CA VAL A 326 -1.30 4.65 4.10
C VAL A 326 -1.74 5.98 4.67
N TYR A 327 -2.93 6.43 4.29
CA TYR A 327 -3.52 7.66 4.81
C TYR A 327 -3.96 7.50 6.26
N GLN A 328 -3.51 8.39 7.12
CA GLN A 328 -3.83 8.45 8.54
C GLN A 328 -4.92 9.50 8.76
N ASN A 329 -6.19 9.07 8.71
CA ASN A 329 -7.31 9.97 8.98
C ASN A 329 -7.32 10.37 10.47
N THR A 330 -7.36 11.68 10.72
CA THR A 330 -7.33 12.27 12.07
C THR A 330 -8.66 12.22 12.81
N LYS A 331 -9.70 11.64 12.19
CA LYS A 331 -11.10 11.56 12.66
C LYS A 331 -11.74 12.92 12.91
N ARG A 332 -11.11 14.00 12.44
CA ARG A 332 -11.68 15.34 12.45
C ARG A 332 -12.76 15.42 11.36
N PRO A 333 -13.89 16.10 11.58
CA PRO A 333 -14.98 16.16 10.60
C PRO A 333 -14.55 16.63 9.20
N GLN A 334 -13.53 17.49 9.12
CA GLN A 334 -12.97 18.04 7.89
C GLN A 334 -12.11 17.04 7.10
N ASP A 335 -11.61 16.00 7.76
CA ASP A 335 -10.68 15.04 7.20
C ASP A 335 -11.44 13.87 6.56
N LYS A 336 -11.56 13.91 5.24
CA LYS A 336 -12.31 12.91 4.46
C LYS A 336 -11.40 11.87 3.77
N GLY A 337 -10.09 11.98 3.93
CA GLY A 337 -9.14 11.08 3.28
C GLY A 337 -9.13 9.70 3.93
N GLN A 338 -8.90 8.66 3.14
CA GLN A 338 -8.80 7.28 3.63
C GLN A 338 -8.08 6.39 2.60
N GLY A 339 -7.73 5.18 3.03
CA GLY A 339 -7.17 4.14 2.17
C GLY A 339 -5.65 4.16 2.08
N SER A 340 -5.12 3.37 1.14
CA SER A 340 -3.70 3.23 0.88
C SER A 340 -3.42 3.13 -0.63
N VAL A 341 -2.16 3.31 -1.00
CA VAL A 341 -1.67 3.11 -2.37
C VAL A 341 -0.30 2.41 -2.33
N GLY A 342 -0.17 1.34 -3.09
CA GLY A 342 1.13 0.68 -3.30
C GLY A 342 2.12 1.60 -3.99
N PHE A 343 3.39 1.55 -3.61
CA PHE A 343 4.43 2.38 -4.20
C PHE A 343 4.86 1.82 -5.57
N PRO A 344 4.48 2.45 -6.69
CA PRO A 344 4.69 1.88 -8.01
C PRO A 344 6.04 2.31 -8.60
N ASN A 345 6.79 3.18 -7.92
CA ASN A 345 7.94 3.81 -8.53
C ASN A 345 9.09 2.84 -8.71
N LYS A 346 9.66 2.87 -9.92
CA LYS A 346 10.79 2.02 -10.29
C LYS A 346 11.73 2.76 -11.22
N CYS A 347 12.89 3.12 -10.68
CA CYS A 347 13.98 3.67 -11.47
C CYS A 347 14.70 2.56 -12.23
N GLN A 348 14.95 2.79 -13.52
CA GLN A 348 15.70 1.83 -14.34
C GLN A 348 17.20 1.96 -14.06
N PRO A 349 17.95 0.86 -14.00
CA PRO A 349 19.41 0.91 -13.88
C PRO A 349 20.07 1.43 -15.16
N LYS A 350 21.37 1.73 -15.08
CA LYS A 350 22.22 2.00 -16.25
C LYS A 350 22.18 0.80 -17.22
N PRO A 351 22.27 1.04 -18.55
CA PRO A 351 22.50 2.34 -19.19
C PRO A 351 21.23 3.18 -19.35
N ARG A 352 20.06 2.68 -18.98
CA ARG A 352 18.78 3.32 -19.31
C ARG A 352 18.53 4.64 -18.57
N SER A 353 19.02 4.74 -17.34
CA SER A 353 19.01 5.96 -16.52
C SER A 353 20.08 5.85 -15.42
N ASP A 354 20.58 6.97 -14.94
CA ASP A 354 21.48 7.10 -13.80
C ASP A 354 20.77 7.41 -12.47
N LEU A 355 19.46 7.70 -12.47
CA LEU A 355 18.68 8.04 -11.27
C LEU A 355 18.83 7.03 -10.13
N LEU A 356 18.82 5.73 -10.48
CA LEU A 356 18.99 4.67 -9.50
C LEU A 356 20.36 4.72 -8.83
N SER A 357 21.42 4.99 -9.61
CA SER A 357 22.78 5.15 -9.08
C SER A 357 22.97 6.45 -8.31
N MET A 358 22.30 7.53 -8.71
CA MET A 358 22.26 8.82 -7.99
C MET A 358 21.46 8.75 -6.68
N ARG A 359 20.80 7.61 -6.42
CA ARG A 359 19.95 7.38 -5.26
C ARG A 359 18.85 8.43 -5.10
N ASN A 360 18.24 8.85 -6.21
CA ASN A 360 17.17 9.84 -6.15
C ASN A 360 15.99 9.35 -5.29
N PRO A 361 15.47 10.17 -4.35
CA PRO A 361 14.40 9.76 -3.44
C PRO A 361 13.14 9.21 -4.11
N THR A 362 12.85 9.61 -5.35
CA THR A 362 11.72 9.06 -6.13
C THR A 362 11.79 7.55 -6.37
N CYS A 363 12.99 6.98 -6.33
CA CYS A 363 13.24 5.58 -6.69
C CYS A 363 12.86 4.60 -5.58
N ASP A 364 12.70 5.04 -4.34
CA ASP A 364 12.63 4.15 -3.18
C ASP A 364 11.66 4.69 -2.12
N ILE A 365 10.65 3.90 -1.77
CA ILE A 365 9.60 4.31 -0.83
C ILE A 365 10.17 4.80 0.51
N ARG A 366 11.28 4.23 0.97
CA ARG A 366 11.92 4.62 2.24
C ARG A 366 12.32 6.09 2.23
N TYR A 367 12.72 6.61 1.06
CA TYR A 367 13.23 7.96 0.89
C TYR A 367 12.25 8.91 0.21
N TYR A 368 11.19 8.39 -0.41
CA TYR A 368 10.18 9.19 -1.14
C TYR A 368 9.66 10.39 -0.36
N GLN A 369 9.82 11.61 -0.89
CA GLN A 369 9.48 12.86 -0.17
C GLN A 369 8.21 13.52 -0.70
N GLY A 370 7.79 13.18 -1.91
CA GLY A 370 6.62 13.75 -2.55
C GLY A 370 6.51 13.33 -4.01
N GLY A 371 5.35 13.60 -4.59
CA GLY A 371 4.99 13.26 -5.96
C GLY A 371 3.61 12.63 -6.06
N GLN A 372 3.21 12.28 -7.28
CA GLN A 372 1.90 11.74 -7.64
C GLN A 372 1.45 10.59 -6.74
N THR A 373 2.37 9.72 -6.29
CA THR A 373 2.02 8.57 -5.43
C THR A 373 1.45 9.01 -4.07
N SER A 374 1.73 10.23 -3.62
CA SER A 374 1.21 10.77 -2.36
C SER A 374 -0.04 11.65 -2.54
N CYS A 375 -0.50 11.84 -3.78
CA CYS A 375 -1.68 12.62 -4.13
C CYS A 375 -2.83 11.72 -4.56
N HIS A 376 -3.75 11.44 -3.64
CA HIS A 376 -4.96 10.65 -3.92
C HIS A 376 -6.23 11.41 -3.56
N HIS A 377 -7.35 10.88 -4.05
CA HIS A 377 -8.66 11.48 -3.87
C HIS A 377 -8.94 11.74 -2.38
N MET A 378 -9.26 13.00 -2.04
CA MET A 378 -9.55 13.49 -0.70
C MET A 378 -8.40 13.39 0.33
N TRP A 379 -7.18 13.06 -0.09
CA TRP A 379 -6.02 13.09 0.81
C TRP A 379 -5.60 14.53 1.05
N SER A 380 -5.72 15.01 2.29
CA SER A 380 -5.14 16.31 2.67
C SER A 380 -3.61 16.27 2.59
N LEU A 381 -3.03 17.25 1.89
CA LEU A 381 -1.59 17.46 1.73
C LEU A 381 -1.00 18.36 2.83
N LEU A 382 -1.72 18.52 3.94
CA LEU A 382 -1.20 19.16 5.16
C LEU A 382 -0.73 18.10 6.15
N ASP A 383 0.04 18.50 7.15
CA ASP A 383 0.40 17.62 8.26
C ASP A 383 -0.84 17.28 9.12
N ALA A 384 -0.78 16.18 9.87
CA ALA A 384 -1.89 15.65 10.67
C ALA A 384 -2.29 16.59 11.81
N ASP A 385 -1.33 17.34 12.35
CA ASP A 385 -1.52 18.35 13.39
C ASP A 385 -2.10 19.68 12.84
N GLN A 386 -1.99 19.93 11.54
CA GLN A 386 -2.54 21.13 10.91
C GLN A 386 -4.07 21.04 10.73
N GLU A 387 -4.73 22.17 10.92
CA GLU A 387 -6.13 22.34 10.55
C GLU A 387 -6.29 22.31 9.02
N ILE A 388 -7.35 21.68 8.52
CA ILE A 388 -7.72 21.70 7.11
C ILE A 388 -8.61 22.92 6.90
N PRO A 389 -8.12 24.00 6.27
CA PRO A 389 -8.87 25.25 6.14
C PRO A 389 -10.01 25.12 5.12
N TRP A 390 -11.03 25.96 5.29
CA TRP A 390 -12.17 26.11 4.36
C TRP A 390 -12.93 24.81 4.03
N ALA A 391 -12.89 23.82 4.92
CA ALA A 391 -13.54 22.52 4.72
C ALA A 391 -15.07 22.59 4.68
N ASP A 392 -15.65 23.70 5.15
CA ASP A 392 -17.07 24.03 5.09
C ASP A 392 -17.46 24.68 3.74
N GLN A 393 -16.50 25.00 2.88
CA GLN A 393 -16.74 25.60 1.58
C GLN A 393 -16.65 24.55 0.46
N PRO A 394 -17.54 24.58 -0.54
CA PRO A 394 -17.46 23.67 -1.66
C PRO A 394 -16.21 23.93 -2.49
N ILE A 395 -15.55 22.85 -2.93
CA ILE A 395 -14.47 22.96 -3.90
C ILE A 395 -15.08 23.08 -5.30
N THR A 396 -14.99 24.28 -5.88
CA THR A 396 -15.56 24.58 -7.20
C THR A 396 -14.44 24.70 -8.22
N TYR A 397 -14.48 23.86 -9.26
CA TYR A 397 -13.50 23.86 -10.34
C TYR A 397 -14.12 24.33 -11.65
N HIS A 398 -13.40 25.19 -12.37
CA HIS A 398 -13.72 25.58 -13.74
C HIS A 398 -12.66 25.02 -14.68
N ILE A 399 -13.01 24.00 -15.46
CA ILE A 399 -12.08 23.36 -16.39
C ILE A 399 -12.48 23.69 -17.83
N LYS A 400 -11.52 24.16 -18.63
CA LYS A 400 -11.71 24.46 -20.05
C LYS A 400 -10.79 23.58 -20.89
N PHE A 401 -11.37 22.71 -21.70
CA PHE A 401 -10.63 21.89 -22.65
C PHE A 401 -10.64 22.52 -24.04
N ARG A 402 -9.50 22.45 -24.73
CA ARG A 402 -9.39 22.81 -26.14
C ARG A 402 -8.73 21.67 -26.90
N PHE A 403 -9.42 21.17 -27.91
CA PHE A 403 -8.91 20.12 -28.78
C PHE A 403 -8.47 20.71 -30.10
N TRP A 404 -7.24 20.40 -30.49
CA TRP A 404 -6.72 20.71 -31.81
C TRP A 404 -6.60 19.40 -32.57
N VAL A 405 -7.36 19.28 -33.65
CA VAL A 405 -7.33 18.11 -34.53
C VAL A 405 -7.03 18.55 -35.95
N GLN A 406 -6.30 17.73 -36.68
CA GLN A 406 -5.96 17.97 -38.08
C GLN A 406 -6.32 16.72 -38.90
N PRO A 407 -6.95 16.87 -40.08
CA PRO A 407 -7.17 15.75 -40.99
C PRO A 407 -5.86 15.05 -41.38
N TYR A 408 -5.88 13.73 -41.42
CA TYR A 408 -4.72 12.95 -41.85
C TYR A 408 -4.42 13.19 -43.34
N LYS A 409 -3.15 13.41 -43.68
CA LYS A 409 -2.65 13.54 -45.06
C LYS A 409 -1.54 12.53 -45.25
N GLU A 410 -1.82 11.43 -45.97
CA GLU A 410 -0.90 10.31 -46.14
C GLU A 410 0.49 10.74 -46.66
N ASN A 411 0.52 11.64 -47.64
CA ASN A 411 1.77 12.13 -48.24
C ASN A 411 2.56 13.14 -47.38
N TYR A 412 2.06 13.51 -46.20
CA TYR A 412 2.69 14.52 -45.33
C TYR A 412 2.88 14.03 -43.89
N HIS A 413 1.98 13.17 -43.40
CA HIS A 413 1.96 12.71 -42.03
C HIS A 413 2.59 11.32 -41.87
N THR A 414 3.67 11.27 -41.10
CA THR A 414 4.29 10.06 -40.58
C THR A 414 3.72 9.75 -39.20
N ASN A 415 3.05 8.60 -39.06
CA ASN A 415 2.58 8.14 -37.76
C ASN A 415 3.77 7.72 -36.88
N VAL A 416 3.78 8.18 -35.63
CA VAL A 416 4.82 7.80 -34.65
C VAL A 416 4.27 6.89 -33.56
N LEU A 417 5.08 5.90 -33.17
CA LEU A 417 4.84 5.13 -31.96
C LEU A 417 5.35 5.92 -30.77
N ARG A 418 4.49 6.15 -29.78
CA ARG A 418 4.88 6.83 -28.55
C ARG A 418 5.51 5.83 -27.59
N THR A 419 6.76 6.07 -27.25
CA THR A 419 7.41 5.50 -26.06
C THR A 419 7.95 6.63 -25.21
N THR A 420 7.80 6.53 -23.90
CA THR A 420 8.22 7.59 -22.97
C THR A 420 9.56 7.17 -22.38
N TRP A 421 10.60 8.00 -22.54
CA TRP A 421 11.86 7.77 -21.85
C TRP A 421 11.66 7.87 -20.32
N GLY A 422 10.89 8.87 -19.86
CA GLY A 422 10.39 9.01 -18.49
C GLY A 422 11.50 9.12 -17.44
N ILE A 423 11.55 10.23 -16.71
CA ILE A 423 12.46 10.35 -15.56
C ILE A 423 11.83 9.52 -14.44
N ALA A 424 12.31 8.29 -14.20
CA ALA A 424 11.66 7.27 -13.35
C ALA A 424 10.23 6.85 -13.80
N SER A 425 9.59 5.96 -13.04
CA SER A 425 8.19 5.56 -13.19
C SER A 425 7.42 6.02 -11.96
N PRO A 426 6.24 6.66 -12.08
CA PRO A 426 5.64 7.20 -13.29
C PRO A 426 6.13 8.64 -13.58
N VAL A 427 7.32 8.80 -14.18
CA VAL A 427 7.87 10.11 -14.62
C VAL A 427 7.99 11.15 -13.50
N GLU A 428 8.66 10.79 -12.42
CA GLU A 428 8.90 11.64 -11.25
C GLU A 428 10.39 11.84 -11.01
N TYR A 429 10.75 13.04 -10.55
CA TYR A 429 12.10 13.35 -10.11
C TYR A 429 12.02 14.23 -8.88
N ASP A 430 12.53 13.73 -7.77
CA ASP A 430 12.76 14.58 -6.61
C ASP A 430 13.95 15.50 -6.93
N VAL A 431 13.82 16.80 -6.71
CA VAL A 431 14.89 17.77 -6.94
C VAL A 431 15.55 18.07 -5.58
N PRO A 432 16.50 17.23 -5.11
CA PRO A 432 17.16 17.50 -3.84
C PRO A 432 17.96 18.80 -3.96
N LYS A 433 18.10 19.50 -2.82
CA LYS A 433 18.98 20.66 -2.74
C LYS A 433 20.40 20.25 -3.13
N CYS A 434 20.94 20.91 -4.16
CA CYS A 434 22.26 20.60 -4.68
C CYS A 434 23.40 20.95 -3.72
N SER A 435 24.46 20.15 -3.82
CA SER A 435 25.80 20.44 -3.32
C SER A 435 26.82 19.66 -4.17
N GLU A 436 28.10 19.91 -3.97
CA GLU A 436 29.19 19.14 -4.62
C GLU A 436 29.17 17.63 -4.28
N SER A 437 28.45 17.24 -3.21
CA SER A 437 28.28 15.85 -2.80
C SER A 437 27.02 15.18 -3.35
N VAL A 438 26.19 15.89 -4.13
CA VAL A 438 24.98 15.33 -4.75
C VAL A 438 25.31 14.88 -6.16
N ASP A 439 25.27 13.56 -6.39
CA ASP A 439 25.50 12.97 -7.70
C ASP A 439 24.55 13.56 -8.77
N GLY A 440 25.13 13.92 -9.91
CA GLY A 440 24.39 14.55 -11.01
C GLY A 440 24.21 16.06 -10.86
N CYS A 441 24.58 16.67 -9.73
CA CYS A 441 24.49 18.11 -9.59
C CYS A 441 25.84 18.83 -9.77
N ALA A 442 25.81 19.95 -10.49
CA ALA A 442 26.95 20.85 -10.65
C ALA A 442 26.51 22.31 -10.66
N GLN A 443 27.36 23.22 -10.19
CA GLN A 443 27.10 24.66 -10.31
C GLN A 443 27.55 25.16 -11.69
N ALA A 444 26.64 25.79 -12.42
CA ALA A 444 26.92 26.51 -13.65
C ALA A 444 27.73 27.78 -13.36
N LYS A 445 28.33 28.37 -14.40
CA LYS A 445 29.22 29.54 -14.28
C LYS A 445 28.53 30.77 -13.71
N ASP A 446 27.21 30.87 -13.83
CA ASP A 446 26.39 31.95 -13.31
C ASP A 446 25.96 31.74 -11.84
N GLY A 447 26.41 30.65 -11.22
CA GLY A 447 26.06 30.29 -9.85
C GLY A 447 24.80 29.41 -9.73
N THR A 448 24.11 29.12 -10.83
CA THR A 448 22.91 28.26 -10.84
C THR A 448 23.29 26.79 -10.64
N TRP A 449 22.58 26.07 -9.78
CA TRP A 449 22.77 24.63 -9.64
C TRP A 449 21.98 23.86 -10.70
N VAL A 450 22.63 22.90 -11.35
CA VAL A 450 22.07 22.11 -12.46
C VAL A 450 22.14 20.63 -12.13
N HIS A 451 20.98 19.98 -12.09
CA HIS A 451 20.86 18.53 -12.07
C HIS A 451 20.91 17.97 -13.48
N THR A 452 21.87 17.09 -13.74
CA THR A 452 22.06 16.40 -15.02
C THR A 452 21.70 14.93 -14.85
N ILE A 453 20.69 14.49 -15.59
CA ILE A 453 20.24 13.09 -15.62
C ILE A 453 20.57 12.54 -17.01
N THR A 454 21.27 11.41 -17.04
CA THR A 454 21.72 10.76 -18.27
C THR A 454 21.11 9.38 -18.44
N GLY A 455 20.91 8.98 -19.69
CA GLY A 455 20.49 7.63 -20.00
C GLY A 455 20.51 7.37 -21.50
N THR A 456 20.60 6.09 -21.84
CA THR A 456 20.62 5.62 -23.22
C THR A 456 19.22 5.14 -23.59
N PHE A 457 18.73 5.61 -24.73
CA PHE A 457 17.57 5.05 -25.40
C PHE A 457 18.05 4.29 -26.64
N ALA A 458 17.65 3.02 -26.77
CA ALA A 458 17.95 2.18 -27.93
C ALA A 458 16.66 1.79 -28.66
N GLY A 459 16.67 1.91 -29.98
CA GLY A 459 15.55 1.52 -30.85
C GLY A 459 16.00 1.49 -32.31
N GLN A 460 15.17 0.89 -33.18
CA GLN A 460 15.40 0.89 -34.63
C GLN A 460 14.57 2.01 -35.29
N GLY A 461 15.14 2.71 -36.27
CA GLY A 461 14.48 3.77 -37.03
C GLY A 461 14.83 5.18 -36.58
N SER A 462 14.00 6.16 -36.95
CA SER A 462 14.20 7.57 -36.61
C SER A 462 13.51 7.95 -35.30
N LEU A 463 14.20 8.72 -34.45
CA LEU A 463 13.63 9.26 -33.23
C LEU A 463 12.96 10.61 -33.49
N THR A 464 11.71 10.76 -33.04
CA THR A 464 11.02 12.05 -32.97
C THR A 464 10.79 12.39 -31.50
N ALA A 465 11.32 13.52 -31.06
CA ALA A 465 11.08 14.00 -29.70
C ALA A 465 9.75 14.78 -29.65
N ALA A 466 8.90 14.43 -28.70
CA ALA A 466 7.81 15.28 -28.27
C ALA A 466 8.17 15.81 -26.88
N HIS A 467 8.60 17.06 -26.80
CA HIS A 467 8.85 17.71 -25.53
C HIS A 467 7.50 17.99 -24.85
N PHE A 468 7.28 17.31 -23.72
CA PHE A 468 6.24 17.63 -22.77
C PHE A 468 6.78 18.61 -21.73
N HIS A 469 5.89 19.33 -21.05
CA HIS A 469 6.26 20.22 -19.96
C HIS A 469 6.45 19.41 -18.67
N CYS A 470 7.27 19.91 -17.75
CA CYS A 470 7.29 19.44 -16.37
C CYS A 470 6.07 19.99 -15.63
N HIS A 471 5.49 19.19 -14.75
CA HIS A 471 4.31 19.58 -13.95
C HIS A 471 4.65 20.37 -12.68
N ALA A 472 5.94 20.57 -12.41
CA ALA A 472 6.47 21.18 -11.20
C ALA A 472 6.81 22.67 -11.42
N PRO A 473 6.40 23.59 -10.52
CA PRO A 473 6.80 25.00 -10.56
C PRO A 473 8.32 25.24 -10.39
N THR A 474 9.09 24.23 -9.97
CA THR A 474 10.55 24.31 -9.78
C THR A 474 11.37 24.11 -11.07
N VAL A 475 10.72 23.81 -12.21
CA VAL A 475 11.43 23.63 -13.49
C VAL A 475 11.39 24.91 -14.31
N HIS A 476 12.45 25.72 -14.19
CA HIS A 476 12.60 26.95 -14.97
C HIS A 476 12.96 26.67 -16.44
N THR A 477 13.77 25.64 -16.71
CA THR A 477 14.24 25.25 -18.05
C THR A 477 14.61 23.78 -18.08
N LEU A 478 14.17 23.05 -19.10
CA LEU A 478 14.61 21.69 -19.41
C LEU A 478 15.32 21.70 -20.77
N GLN A 479 16.58 21.28 -20.80
CA GLN A 479 17.36 21.19 -22.02
C GLN A 479 17.73 19.73 -22.28
N TRP A 480 17.41 19.25 -23.49
CA TRP A 480 17.71 17.88 -23.91
C TRP A 480 18.81 17.90 -24.96
N THR A 481 19.91 17.20 -24.68
CA THR A 481 21.02 17.01 -25.64
C THR A 481 21.08 15.54 -26.02
N ALA A 482 20.73 15.24 -27.27
CA ALA A 482 20.86 13.90 -27.82
C ALA A 482 22.18 13.79 -28.59
N ASN A 483 23.06 12.89 -28.17
CA ASN A 483 24.22 12.49 -28.96
C ASN A 483 23.84 11.21 -29.71
N GLN A 484 23.78 11.28 -31.04
CA GLN A 484 23.63 10.09 -31.86
C GLN A 484 24.98 9.38 -31.93
N HIS A 485 25.01 8.10 -31.55
CA HIS A 485 26.15 7.21 -31.71
C HIS A 485 25.83 6.13 -32.74
#